data_AF-W7QF30-F1
#
_entry.id   AF-W7QF30-F1
#
_cell.length_a   1.000
_cell.length_b   1.000
_cell.length_c   1.000
_cell.angle_alpha   90.00
_cell.angle_beta   90.00
_cell.angle_gamma   90.00
#
_symmetry.space_group_name_H-M   'P 1'
#
loop_
_entity.id
_entity.type
_entity.pdbx_description
1 polymer ?
#
loop_
_entity_poly.entity_id
_entity_poly.type
_entity_poly.pdbx_seq_one_letter_code
_entity_poly.pdbx_strand_id
1 'polypeptide(L)'
;MKKTLLTLSILSLCACEIDNSGKKQLPADFNNEFSTEVGFFGTEGEGLTVELTTGHGKASGTLGVTDVNFGEAEFVYDKITAAEYGTFTLHKFEGTDNYNDEWTYELNVDHQEVAAIMNDPNGELTDSITLTSLDGTTNTLNFVIKGVQEGIPAEFKGAVIANVARGGDAATAFGRALVYDENYAQSAFIDAAHMKNDNDEPMYPDAVPKYGSINIEPDGKWTYELNKQHPDLAHLVEDEEGNSPPPVTETFNLYSVDGSTQEFKVNITAAPKNFAASVPTSKDKESVLKINFGNEISKTDTESGKITFKLKPTSDLAKEANIGFGCGRWNTEQRRMINLYASFDGTLAMWSAALVPGGSYKNGADDYARDSNNRIITEKVVFDQMLKPDDWTLIEMTWEHKNSYVRPKMTLKVDGEKITSDHKAIPVNPNERFLAQTLAGSSIYGCLQQMRLEVEEDESGAGALLIDDIRYFSEIDADIQFDAPVFEETFSNSEEGTPLIEVSSQRYSDVTTDNVLVVESSL
;
A
#
# COMPACT_ATOMS: atom_id res chain seq x y z
N MET A 1 -7.36 63.67 -6.15
CA MET A 1 -8.30 63.00 -7.09
C MET A 1 -9.26 62.16 -6.27
N LYS A 2 -10.54 62.21 -6.63
CA LYS A 2 -11.67 61.63 -5.89
C LYS A 2 -11.54 60.11 -5.80
N LYS A 3 -11.83 59.58 -4.62
CA LYS A 3 -12.07 58.16 -4.34
C LYS A 3 -13.33 57.72 -5.07
N THR A 4 -13.29 56.54 -5.68
CA THR A 4 -14.46 55.70 -5.89
C THR A 4 -14.06 54.29 -5.51
N LEU A 5 -14.49 53.86 -4.32
CA LEU A 5 -14.51 52.45 -3.96
C LEU A 5 -15.56 51.76 -4.85
N LEU A 6 -15.18 50.70 -5.55
CA LEU A 6 -16.16 49.71 -5.99
C LEU A 6 -16.31 48.70 -4.84
N THR A 7 -17.30 48.94 -3.99
CA THR A 7 -17.87 47.94 -3.09
C THR A 7 -18.40 46.78 -3.93
N LEU A 8 -17.76 45.61 -3.86
CA LEU A 8 -18.37 44.35 -4.27
C LEU A 8 -19.24 43.89 -3.10
N SER A 9 -20.48 44.38 -3.09
CA SER A 9 -21.54 43.94 -2.20
C SER A 9 -21.78 42.45 -2.38
N ILE A 10 -21.81 41.72 -1.27
CA ILE A 10 -22.43 40.40 -1.15
C ILE A 10 -23.88 40.57 -1.60
N LEU A 11 -24.14 40.24 -2.86
CA LEU A 11 -25.49 39.93 -3.32
C LEU A 11 -25.89 38.67 -2.57
N SER A 12 -26.83 38.83 -1.63
CA SER A 12 -27.92 37.88 -1.47
C SER A 12 -28.16 37.23 -2.83
N LEU A 13 -27.89 35.93 -2.98
CA LEU A 13 -28.31 35.19 -4.17
C LEU A 13 -29.83 35.32 -4.23
N CYS A 14 -30.31 36.33 -4.95
CA CYS A 14 -31.59 36.25 -5.60
C CYS A 14 -31.59 34.91 -6.31
N ALA A 15 -32.67 34.16 -6.18
CA ALA A 15 -33.03 33.15 -7.15
C ALA A 15 -32.83 33.75 -8.56
N CYS A 16 -31.68 33.49 -9.19
CA CYS A 16 -31.71 33.20 -10.61
C CYS A 16 -32.70 32.04 -10.66
N GLU A 17 -33.86 32.26 -11.27
CA GLU A 17 -34.70 31.15 -11.68
C GLU A 17 -33.76 30.19 -12.42
N ILE A 18 -33.41 29.08 -11.78
CA ILE A 18 -32.69 28.00 -12.43
C ILE A 18 -33.69 27.49 -13.46
N ASP A 19 -33.51 27.96 -14.68
CA ASP A 19 -34.43 27.78 -15.78
C ASP A 19 -34.24 26.36 -16.34
N ASN A 20 -34.87 25.37 -15.71
CA ASN A 20 -35.02 23.99 -16.23
C ASN A 20 -36.08 23.92 -17.35
N SER A 21 -36.32 25.00 -18.10
CA SER A 21 -37.19 24.89 -19.28
C SER A 21 -36.53 24.00 -20.32
N GLY A 22 -37.32 23.18 -21.02
CA GLY A 22 -36.83 22.23 -22.02
C GLY A 22 -36.03 22.82 -23.20
N LYS A 23 -35.85 24.15 -23.26
CA LYS A 23 -34.95 24.82 -24.22
C LYS A 23 -33.50 24.95 -23.73
N LYS A 24 -33.24 24.68 -22.44
CA LYS A 24 -31.93 24.78 -21.78
C LYS A 24 -31.55 23.52 -20.98
N GLN A 25 -32.29 22.43 -21.15
CA GLN A 25 -31.85 21.13 -20.65
C GLN A 25 -30.56 20.73 -21.36
N LEU A 26 -29.57 20.34 -20.58
CA LEU A 26 -28.32 19.78 -21.02
C LEU A 26 -28.26 18.33 -20.53
N PRO A 27 -27.69 17.41 -21.32
CA PRO A 27 -27.62 16.03 -20.91
C PRO A 27 -26.74 15.87 -19.66
N ALA A 28 -27.15 14.98 -18.77
CA ALA A 28 -26.30 14.54 -17.67
C ALA A 28 -25.01 13.86 -18.15
N ASP A 29 -23.94 14.03 -17.38
CA ASP A 29 -22.66 13.35 -17.57
C ASP A 29 -22.52 12.20 -16.55
N PHE A 30 -21.90 11.10 -16.99
CA PHE A 30 -21.70 9.90 -16.20
C PHE A 30 -20.20 9.65 -16.01
N ASN A 31 -19.81 9.32 -14.79
CA ASN A 31 -18.43 8.96 -14.45
C ASN A 31 -18.42 7.63 -13.69
N ASN A 32 -17.33 6.89 -13.83
CA ASN A 32 -17.16 5.60 -13.19
C ASN A 32 -15.70 5.43 -12.78
N GLU A 33 -15.49 4.88 -11.59
CA GLU A 33 -14.20 4.40 -11.09
C GLU A 33 -14.39 2.95 -10.67
N PHE A 34 -13.46 2.06 -11.01
CA PHE A 34 -13.65 0.63 -10.83
C PHE A 34 -12.37 -0.12 -10.49
N SER A 35 -12.54 -1.33 -9.96
CA SER A 35 -11.51 -2.33 -9.70
C SER A 35 -11.97 -3.70 -10.23
N THR A 36 -11.07 -4.50 -10.80
CA THR A 36 -11.33 -5.86 -11.30
C THR A 36 -10.45 -6.90 -10.60
N GLU A 37 -10.69 -8.19 -10.83
CA GLU A 37 -9.80 -9.29 -10.40
C GLU A 37 -8.66 -9.59 -11.40
N VAL A 38 -8.60 -8.89 -12.55
CA VAL A 38 -7.64 -9.18 -13.62
C VAL A 38 -6.22 -8.76 -13.22
N GLY A 39 -5.27 -9.69 -13.36
CA GLY A 39 -3.87 -9.53 -12.95
C GLY A 39 -3.62 -9.91 -11.49
N PHE A 40 -2.35 -9.99 -11.09
CA PHE A 40 -1.93 -10.39 -9.74
C PHE A 40 -2.61 -9.63 -8.58
N PHE A 41 -3.05 -8.39 -8.81
CA PHE A 41 -3.56 -7.49 -7.77
C PHE A 41 -4.90 -6.86 -8.15
N GLY A 42 -5.53 -7.34 -9.23
CA GLY A 42 -6.61 -6.62 -9.86
C GLY A 42 -6.16 -5.41 -10.66
N THR A 43 -7.08 -4.81 -11.40
CA THR A 43 -6.84 -3.60 -12.20
C THR A 43 -7.80 -2.50 -11.77
N GLU A 44 -7.28 -1.32 -11.45
CA GLU A 44 -8.08 -0.11 -11.24
C GLU A 44 -8.24 0.67 -12.55
N GLY A 45 -9.38 1.33 -12.73
CA GLY A 45 -9.64 2.12 -13.92
C GLY A 45 -10.74 3.16 -13.76
N GLU A 46 -10.81 4.06 -14.72
CA GLU A 46 -11.87 5.07 -14.84
C GLU A 46 -12.59 4.91 -16.19
N GLY A 47 -13.86 5.31 -16.22
CA GLY A 47 -14.68 5.31 -17.43
C GLY A 47 -15.63 4.12 -17.53
N LEU A 48 -16.42 4.10 -18.61
CA LEU A 48 -17.58 3.21 -18.78
C LEU A 48 -17.27 1.92 -19.54
N THR A 49 -16.00 1.52 -19.59
CA THR A 49 -15.58 0.23 -20.15
C THR A 49 -14.71 -0.47 -19.12
N VAL A 50 -15.15 -1.65 -18.70
CA VAL A 50 -14.46 -2.52 -17.75
C VAL A 50 -14.02 -3.76 -18.50
N GLU A 51 -12.71 -4.05 -18.49
CA GLU A 51 -12.19 -5.27 -19.12
C GLU A 51 -12.07 -6.41 -18.09
N LEU A 52 -12.56 -7.59 -18.46
CA LEU A 52 -12.57 -8.82 -17.67
C LEU A 52 -12.09 -9.99 -18.52
N THR A 53 -11.82 -11.12 -17.86
CA THR A 53 -11.59 -12.40 -18.55
C THR A 53 -12.60 -13.45 -18.08
N THR A 54 -12.70 -14.55 -18.82
CA THR A 54 -13.52 -15.71 -18.40
C THR A 54 -13.00 -16.38 -17.13
N GLY A 55 -11.72 -16.18 -16.78
CA GLY A 55 -11.17 -16.61 -15.49
C GLY A 55 -11.40 -15.57 -14.39
N HIS A 56 -11.19 -14.29 -14.68
CA HIS A 56 -11.26 -13.18 -13.72
C HIS A 56 -12.48 -12.31 -14.00
N GLY A 57 -13.66 -12.86 -13.68
CA GLY A 57 -14.96 -12.34 -14.10
C GLY A 57 -15.64 -11.36 -13.15
N LYS A 58 -14.95 -10.86 -12.11
CA LYS A 58 -15.56 -9.95 -11.12
C LYS A 58 -14.98 -8.55 -11.18
N ALA A 59 -15.86 -7.58 -10.93
CA ALA A 59 -15.50 -6.19 -10.76
C ALA A 59 -16.44 -5.47 -9.79
N SER A 60 -15.97 -4.34 -9.26
CA SER A 60 -16.75 -3.42 -8.44
C SER A 60 -16.31 -1.99 -8.70
N GLY A 61 -17.15 -1.01 -8.36
CA GLY A 61 -16.78 0.37 -8.54
C GLY A 61 -17.78 1.37 -7.97
N THR A 62 -17.58 2.63 -8.31
CA THR A 62 -18.53 3.71 -8.02
C THR A 62 -18.94 4.43 -9.30
N LEU A 63 -20.24 4.68 -9.42
CA LEU A 63 -20.86 5.40 -10.53
C LEU A 63 -21.37 6.75 -10.04
N GLY A 64 -20.98 7.81 -10.73
CA GLY A 64 -21.50 9.15 -10.52
C GLY A 64 -22.33 9.63 -11.70
N VAL A 65 -23.27 10.51 -11.40
CA VAL A 65 -24.03 11.29 -12.39
C VAL A 65 -23.94 12.75 -11.99
N THR A 66 -23.62 13.60 -12.96
CA THR A 66 -23.58 15.05 -12.77
C THR A 66 -24.47 15.73 -13.78
N ASP A 67 -25.15 16.77 -13.35
CA ASP A 67 -26.06 17.53 -14.20
C ASP A 67 -26.00 19.00 -13.81
N VAL A 68 -25.94 19.87 -14.81
CA VAL A 68 -25.96 21.33 -14.63
C VAL A 68 -27.37 21.86 -14.36
N ASN A 69 -28.40 21.08 -14.68
CA ASN A 69 -29.79 21.32 -14.35
C ASN A 69 -30.08 20.85 -12.91
N PHE A 70 -30.62 21.76 -12.10
CA PHE A 70 -30.78 21.51 -10.66
C PHE A 70 -31.79 20.39 -10.40
N GLY A 71 -31.38 19.41 -9.59
CA GLY A 71 -32.22 18.28 -9.18
C GLY A 71 -32.32 17.16 -10.22
N GLU A 72 -31.51 17.18 -11.27
CA GLU A 72 -31.55 16.19 -12.37
C GLU A 72 -30.39 15.17 -12.31
N ALA A 73 -29.38 15.42 -11.46
CA ALA A 73 -28.20 14.57 -11.23
C ALA A 73 -28.47 13.36 -10.32
N GLU A 74 -29.32 12.43 -10.75
CA GLU A 74 -29.60 11.17 -10.03
C GLU A 74 -29.96 10.03 -11.01
N PHE A 75 -29.62 8.79 -10.65
CA PHE A 75 -29.97 7.61 -11.44
C PHE A 75 -31.45 7.23 -11.29
N VAL A 76 -32.03 6.68 -12.36
CA VAL A 76 -33.33 6.00 -12.34
C VAL A 76 -33.09 4.50 -12.22
N TYR A 77 -32.97 3.98 -10.99
CA TYR A 77 -32.61 2.58 -10.72
C TYR A 77 -33.51 1.55 -11.42
N ASP A 78 -34.82 1.81 -11.49
CA ASP A 78 -35.78 0.90 -12.15
C ASP A 78 -35.62 0.84 -13.68
N LYS A 79 -34.79 1.72 -14.27
CA LYS A 79 -34.47 1.74 -15.71
C LYS A 79 -33.09 1.18 -16.03
N ILE A 80 -32.33 0.77 -15.02
CA ILE A 80 -31.03 0.12 -15.23
C ILE A 80 -31.29 -1.29 -15.77
N THR A 81 -30.64 -1.64 -16.88
CA THR A 81 -30.80 -2.98 -17.47
C THR A 81 -30.06 -4.02 -16.64
N ALA A 82 -30.60 -5.25 -16.62
CA ALA A 82 -29.87 -6.38 -16.08
C ALA A 82 -28.66 -6.73 -16.97
N ALA A 83 -27.66 -7.37 -16.36
CA ALA A 83 -26.57 -8.02 -17.07
C ALA A 83 -27.08 -9.24 -17.84
N GLU A 84 -26.56 -9.47 -19.05
CA GLU A 84 -26.86 -10.63 -19.88
C GLU A 84 -25.99 -11.84 -19.51
N TYR A 85 -24.70 -11.61 -19.28
CA TYR A 85 -23.69 -12.64 -19.07
C TYR A 85 -23.31 -12.83 -17.60
N GLY A 86 -23.83 -11.99 -16.70
CA GLY A 86 -23.51 -12.02 -15.29
C GLY A 86 -24.62 -11.45 -14.40
N THR A 87 -24.23 -11.02 -13.21
CA THR A 87 -25.10 -10.28 -12.29
C THR A 87 -24.51 -8.91 -12.05
N PHE A 88 -25.25 -7.86 -12.38
CA PHE A 88 -24.91 -6.46 -12.07
C PHE A 88 -25.82 -5.94 -10.96
N THR A 89 -25.25 -5.24 -9.98
CA THR A 89 -26.02 -4.52 -8.95
C THR A 89 -25.52 -3.09 -8.81
N LEU A 90 -26.44 -2.14 -8.63
CA LEU A 90 -26.15 -0.74 -8.27
C LEU A 90 -26.85 -0.40 -6.96
N HIS A 91 -26.09 0.11 -6.01
CA HIS A 91 -26.55 0.49 -4.68
C HIS A 91 -26.39 2.00 -4.48
N LYS A 92 -27.50 2.64 -4.14
CA LYS A 92 -27.50 4.06 -3.80
C LYS A 92 -26.63 4.32 -2.58
N PHE A 93 -25.69 5.26 -2.69
CA PHE A 93 -24.93 5.69 -1.53
C PHE A 93 -25.74 6.69 -0.70
N GLU A 94 -25.92 6.43 0.59
CA GLU A 94 -26.77 7.26 1.49
C GLU A 94 -25.96 8.26 2.36
N GLY A 95 -24.66 8.42 2.12
CA GLY A 95 -23.80 9.32 2.90
C GLY A 95 -23.85 10.78 2.45
N THR A 96 -23.38 11.69 3.31
CA THR A 96 -23.38 13.15 3.06
C THR A 96 -22.13 13.66 2.33
N ASP A 97 -21.11 12.80 2.17
CA ASP A 97 -19.75 13.21 1.81
C ASP A 97 -19.27 12.60 0.47
N ASN A 98 -20.07 11.72 -0.15
CA ASN A 98 -19.79 11.10 -1.45
C ASN A 98 -21.11 11.05 -2.25
N TYR A 99 -21.09 11.49 -3.50
CA TYR A 99 -22.29 11.55 -4.37
C TYR A 99 -22.34 10.39 -5.38
N ASN A 100 -21.45 9.40 -5.28
CA ASN A 100 -21.37 8.28 -6.21
C ASN A 100 -21.98 7.03 -5.59
N ASP A 101 -22.76 6.30 -6.38
CA ASP A 101 -23.36 5.01 -6.05
C ASP A 101 -22.36 3.88 -6.22
N GLU A 102 -22.49 2.81 -5.45
CA GLU A 102 -21.58 1.66 -5.49
C GLU A 102 -22.17 0.54 -6.35
N TRP A 103 -21.36 -0.12 -7.18
CA TRP A 103 -21.81 -1.24 -8.02
C TRP A 103 -20.89 -2.46 -7.93
N THR A 104 -21.47 -3.62 -8.26
CA THR A 104 -20.74 -4.89 -8.43
C THR A 104 -21.18 -5.61 -9.69
N TYR A 105 -20.26 -6.37 -10.27
CA TYR A 105 -20.49 -7.28 -11.40
C TYR A 105 -19.81 -8.62 -11.14
N GLU A 106 -20.53 -9.72 -11.37
CA GLU A 106 -20.00 -11.09 -11.32
C GLU A 106 -20.43 -11.86 -12.57
N LEU A 107 -19.46 -12.26 -13.39
CA LEU A 107 -19.66 -13.07 -14.59
C LEU A 107 -20.23 -14.45 -14.22
N ASN A 108 -21.27 -14.88 -14.93
CA ASN A 108 -21.76 -16.25 -14.84
C ASN A 108 -21.01 -17.14 -15.83
N VAL A 109 -19.97 -17.82 -15.34
CA VAL A 109 -19.14 -18.72 -16.15
C VAL A 109 -19.89 -19.94 -16.71
N ASP A 110 -21.04 -20.29 -16.12
CA ASP A 110 -21.92 -21.36 -16.60
C ASP A 110 -22.85 -20.91 -17.74
N HIS A 111 -22.87 -19.60 -18.08
CA HIS A 111 -23.67 -19.09 -19.19
C HIS A 111 -23.17 -19.69 -20.52
N GLN A 112 -24.09 -20.15 -21.37
CA GLN A 112 -23.74 -20.92 -22.57
C GLN A 112 -22.79 -20.18 -23.52
N GLU A 113 -22.97 -18.88 -23.71
CA GLU A 113 -22.09 -18.06 -24.58
C GLU A 113 -20.73 -17.80 -23.92
N VAL A 114 -20.70 -17.62 -22.59
CA VAL A 114 -19.45 -17.41 -21.83
C VAL A 114 -18.61 -18.70 -21.87
N ALA A 115 -19.25 -19.85 -21.64
CA ALA A 115 -18.63 -21.16 -21.76
C ALA A 115 -18.08 -21.44 -23.17
N ALA A 116 -18.66 -20.83 -24.22
CA ALA A 116 -18.20 -21.00 -25.59
C ALA A 116 -16.88 -20.25 -25.89
N ILE A 117 -16.57 -19.19 -25.15
CA ILE A 117 -15.32 -18.40 -25.31
C ILE A 117 -14.24 -18.74 -24.26
N MET A 118 -14.54 -19.57 -23.26
CA MET A 118 -13.65 -19.81 -22.11
C MET A 118 -12.22 -20.24 -22.47
N ASN A 119 -12.06 -21.03 -23.55
CA ASN A 119 -10.76 -21.49 -24.05
C ASN A 119 -10.42 -20.92 -25.45
N ASP A 120 -11.02 -19.79 -25.82
CA ASP A 120 -10.78 -19.11 -27.09
C ASP A 120 -10.12 -17.75 -26.85
N PRO A 121 -8.80 -17.59 -27.07
CA PRO A 121 -8.13 -16.29 -26.88
C PRO A 121 -8.59 -15.19 -27.84
N ASN A 122 -9.37 -15.51 -28.87
CA ASN A 122 -9.98 -14.52 -29.75
C ASN A 122 -11.47 -14.33 -29.47
N GLY A 123 -12.01 -15.08 -28.50
CA GLY A 123 -13.38 -14.95 -28.04
C GLY A 123 -13.56 -13.68 -27.22
N GLU A 124 -14.59 -12.91 -27.53
CA GLU A 124 -14.94 -11.69 -26.79
C GLU A 124 -16.46 -11.57 -26.71
N LEU A 125 -16.96 -11.27 -25.52
CA LEU A 125 -18.34 -10.88 -25.28
C LEU A 125 -18.36 -9.48 -24.66
N THR A 126 -19.43 -8.74 -24.86
CA THR A 126 -19.64 -7.46 -24.17
C THR A 126 -20.99 -7.48 -23.49
N ASP A 127 -21.00 -7.39 -22.15
CA ASP A 127 -22.22 -7.16 -21.38
C ASP A 127 -22.46 -5.65 -21.28
N SER A 128 -23.66 -5.19 -21.62
CA SER A 128 -23.98 -3.75 -21.78
C SER A 128 -25.07 -3.33 -20.81
N ILE A 129 -24.69 -2.59 -19.77
CA ILE A 129 -25.62 -2.05 -18.78
C ILE A 129 -26.01 -0.63 -19.18
N THR A 130 -27.27 -0.41 -19.53
CA THR A 130 -27.80 0.92 -19.81
C THR A 130 -28.11 1.64 -18.50
N LEU A 131 -27.46 2.78 -18.31
CA LEU A 131 -27.68 3.71 -17.21
C LEU A 131 -28.64 4.81 -17.69
N THR A 132 -29.52 5.29 -16.81
CA THR A 132 -30.44 6.39 -17.09
C THR A 132 -30.47 7.37 -15.92
N SER A 133 -30.33 8.66 -16.20
CA SER A 133 -30.50 9.75 -15.22
C SER A 133 -31.94 10.28 -15.16
N LEU A 134 -32.25 11.11 -14.17
CA LEU A 134 -33.60 11.67 -13.97
C LEU A 134 -34.06 12.57 -15.14
N ASP A 135 -33.14 13.28 -15.80
CA ASP A 135 -33.41 14.07 -17.02
C ASP A 135 -33.74 13.17 -18.25
N GLY A 136 -33.50 11.86 -18.14
CA GLY A 136 -33.70 10.88 -19.19
C GLY A 136 -32.48 10.67 -20.10
N THR A 137 -31.34 11.30 -19.81
CA THR A 137 -30.08 11.01 -20.49
C THR A 137 -29.64 9.58 -20.19
N THR A 138 -29.09 8.91 -21.20
CA THR A 138 -28.66 7.51 -21.11
C THR A 138 -27.20 7.36 -21.49
N ASN A 139 -26.50 6.45 -20.81
CA ASN A 139 -25.17 6.00 -21.16
C ASN A 139 -25.04 4.48 -20.94
N THR A 140 -23.95 3.86 -21.37
CA THR A 140 -23.75 2.42 -21.27
C THR A 140 -22.44 2.11 -20.56
N LEU A 141 -22.53 1.35 -19.46
CA LEU A 141 -21.39 0.69 -18.83
C LEU A 141 -21.19 -0.67 -19.51
N ASN A 142 -20.03 -0.87 -20.12
CA ASN A 142 -19.69 -2.08 -20.85
C ASN A 142 -18.72 -2.94 -20.05
N PHE A 143 -19.00 -4.23 -19.92
CA PHE A 143 -18.08 -5.25 -19.45
C PHE A 143 -17.57 -6.06 -20.64
N VAL A 144 -16.34 -5.82 -21.07
CA VAL A 144 -15.69 -6.55 -22.17
C VAL A 144 -15.04 -7.80 -21.58
N ILE A 145 -15.58 -8.98 -21.90
CA ILE A 145 -15.18 -10.27 -21.36
C ILE A 145 -14.38 -11.02 -22.42
N LYS A 146 -13.08 -11.15 -22.21
CA LYS A 146 -12.17 -11.86 -23.11
C LYS A 146 -12.04 -13.32 -22.71
N GLY A 147 -12.04 -14.21 -23.69
CA GLY A 147 -11.72 -15.62 -23.52
C GLY A 147 -10.25 -15.79 -23.17
N VAL A 148 -9.94 -16.84 -22.39
CA VAL A 148 -8.58 -17.16 -21.97
C VAL A 148 -8.04 -18.31 -22.82
N GLN A 149 -6.75 -18.31 -23.15
CA GLN A 149 -6.16 -19.47 -23.83
C GLN A 149 -5.87 -20.59 -22.82
N GLU A 150 -6.26 -21.82 -23.17
CA GLU A 150 -5.90 -23.00 -22.38
C GLU A 150 -4.37 -23.23 -22.39
N GLY A 151 -3.81 -23.53 -21.21
CA GLY A 151 -2.40 -23.89 -21.06
C GLY A 151 -1.42 -22.71 -21.20
N ILE A 152 -1.88 -21.47 -21.00
CA ILE A 152 -0.97 -20.36 -20.69
C ILE A 152 -0.26 -20.71 -19.38
N PRO A 153 1.09 -20.68 -19.34
CA PRO A 153 1.80 -20.89 -18.09
C PRO A 153 1.44 -19.80 -17.07
N ALA A 154 1.17 -20.20 -15.83
CA ALA A 154 1.04 -19.24 -14.74
C ALA A 154 2.30 -18.37 -14.59
N GLU A 155 2.08 -17.10 -14.31
CA GLU A 155 3.12 -16.14 -13.95
C GLU A 155 3.37 -16.19 -12.44
N PHE A 156 4.61 -15.94 -12.02
CA PHE A 156 4.99 -15.92 -10.62
C PHE A 156 5.67 -14.60 -10.24
N LYS A 157 5.40 -14.15 -9.01
CA LYS A 157 6.04 -12.98 -8.37
C LYS A 157 6.19 -13.27 -6.87
N GLY A 158 6.65 -12.28 -6.10
CA GLY A 158 6.64 -12.38 -4.65
C GLY A 158 7.92 -12.97 -4.07
N ALA A 159 7.87 -13.30 -2.78
CA ALA A 159 9.01 -13.84 -2.06
C ALA A 159 9.25 -15.29 -2.48
N VAL A 160 10.29 -15.52 -3.27
CA VAL A 160 10.74 -16.85 -3.73
C VAL A 160 12.16 -17.18 -3.24
N ILE A 161 12.61 -16.44 -2.24
CA ILE A 161 13.90 -16.60 -1.59
C ILE A 161 13.68 -16.75 -0.10
N ALA A 162 14.41 -17.69 0.52
CA ALA A 162 14.51 -17.81 1.97
C ALA A 162 15.96 -17.59 2.40
N ASN A 163 16.20 -16.62 3.29
CA ASN A 163 17.48 -16.52 3.98
C ASN A 163 17.35 -17.13 5.38
N VAL A 164 18.13 -18.17 5.65
CA VAL A 164 18.16 -18.85 6.94
C VAL A 164 19.59 -18.98 7.43
N ALA A 165 19.74 -19.18 8.73
CA ALA A 165 21.03 -19.40 9.36
C ALA A 165 21.02 -20.65 10.23
N ARG A 166 22.18 -21.32 10.23
CA ARG A 166 22.44 -22.42 11.15
C ARG A 166 22.60 -21.91 12.59
N GLY A 167 23.31 -20.81 12.78
CA GLY A 167 23.45 -20.11 14.07
C GLY A 167 22.27 -19.19 14.38
N GLY A 168 22.12 -18.82 15.65
CA GLY A 168 21.03 -17.95 16.12
C GLY A 168 19.63 -18.54 15.95
N ASP A 169 18.62 -17.66 15.93
CA ASP A 169 17.20 -18.04 15.89
C ASP A 169 16.57 -17.99 14.47
N ALA A 170 17.36 -17.68 13.43
CA ALA A 170 16.90 -17.62 12.03
C ALA A 170 16.89 -18.99 11.32
N ALA A 171 16.43 -20.03 12.02
CA ALA A 171 16.27 -21.38 11.46
C ALA A 171 15.12 -21.49 10.46
N THR A 172 14.18 -20.56 10.57
CA THR A 172 12.90 -20.56 9.88
C THR A 172 12.79 -19.27 9.09
N ALA A 173 12.35 -19.39 7.85
CA ALA A 173 11.94 -18.28 7.02
C ALA A 173 10.47 -18.45 6.65
N PHE A 174 9.78 -17.36 6.41
CA PHE A 174 8.39 -17.35 5.99
C PHE A 174 8.20 -16.24 4.98
N GLY A 175 7.29 -16.40 4.03
CA GLY A 175 7.01 -15.36 3.05
C GLY A 175 5.74 -15.64 2.29
N ARG A 176 5.52 -14.85 1.23
CA ARG A 176 4.41 -15.04 0.32
C ARG A 176 4.90 -14.96 -1.11
N ALA A 177 4.87 -16.08 -1.81
CA ALA A 177 4.97 -16.12 -3.26
C ALA A 177 3.59 -15.78 -3.86
N LEU A 178 3.58 -15.29 -5.10
CA LEU A 178 2.36 -14.96 -5.82
C LEU A 178 2.34 -15.75 -7.10
N VAL A 179 1.15 -16.21 -7.47
CA VAL A 179 0.88 -16.88 -8.73
C VAL A 179 -0.34 -16.23 -9.36
N TYR A 180 -0.26 -15.93 -10.65
CA TYR A 180 -1.38 -15.48 -11.44
C TYR A 180 -1.45 -16.32 -12.71
N ASP A 181 -2.64 -16.83 -12.97
CA ASP A 181 -2.99 -17.52 -14.20
C ASP A 181 -4.23 -16.82 -14.75
N GLU A 182 -4.32 -16.62 -16.06
CA GLU A 182 -5.52 -16.03 -16.66
C GLU A 182 -6.79 -16.85 -16.37
N ASN A 183 -6.64 -18.15 -16.07
CA ASN A 183 -7.67 -19.00 -15.48
C ASN A 183 -7.60 -18.94 -13.94
N TYR A 184 -8.59 -18.31 -13.32
CA TYR A 184 -8.63 -18.10 -11.86
C TYR A 184 -8.51 -19.39 -11.04
N ALA A 185 -9.10 -20.50 -11.49
CA ALA A 185 -8.99 -21.78 -10.78
C ALA A 185 -7.57 -22.35 -10.76
N GLN A 186 -6.69 -21.85 -11.63
CA GLN A 186 -5.28 -22.23 -11.76
C GLN A 186 -4.33 -21.23 -11.08
N SER A 187 -4.84 -20.07 -10.63
CA SER A 187 -4.12 -19.04 -9.88
C SER A 187 -3.90 -19.44 -8.40
N ALA A 188 -3.36 -20.63 -8.16
CA ALA A 188 -3.06 -21.13 -6.82
C ALA A 188 -1.84 -22.04 -6.84
N PHE A 189 -1.12 -22.09 -5.71
CA PHE A 189 -0.03 -23.04 -5.50
C PHE A 189 -0.55 -24.42 -5.07
N ILE A 190 0.27 -25.44 -5.30
CA ILE A 190 0.11 -26.77 -4.71
C ILE A 190 1.29 -27.08 -3.79
N ASP A 191 1.04 -27.84 -2.72
CA ASP A 191 2.08 -28.30 -1.79
C ASP A 191 2.84 -29.51 -2.37
N ALA A 192 3.52 -29.28 -3.50
CA ALA A 192 4.18 -30.32 -4.28
C ALA A 192 5.26 -31.09 -3.51
N ALA A 193 5.93 -30.43 -2.55
CA ALA A 193 6.98 -31.02 -1.72
C ALA A 193 6.50 -32.20 -0.85
N HIS A 194 5.20 -32.22 -0.51
CA HIS A 194 4.59 -33.26 0.32
C HIS A 194 3.70 -34.23 -0.46
N MET A 195 3.54 -34.02 -1.78
CA MET A 195 2.77 -34.93 -2.63
C MET A 195 3.57 -36.19 -2.93
N LYS A 196 2.96 -37.35 -2.65
CA LYS A 196 3.56 -38.66 -2.89
C LYS A 196 2.67 -39.52 -3.78
N ASN A 197 3.29 -40.41 -4.56
CA ASN A 197 2.57 -41.42 -5.33
C ASN A 197 2.21 -42.64 -4.46
N ASP A 198 1.53 -43.63 -5.06
CA ASP A 198 1.09 -44.86 -4.36
C ASP A 198 2.23 -45.68 -3.73
N ASN A 199 3.48 -45.44 -4.10
CA ASN A 199 4.67 -46.11 -3.56
C ASN A 199 5.38 -45.28 -2.46
N ASP A 200 4.76 -44.20 -1.97
CA ASP A 200 5.34 -43.29 -0.96
C ASP A 200 6.59 -42.50 -1.46
N GLU A 201 6.78 -42.43 -2.78
CA GLU A 201 7.84 -41.63 -3.42
C GLU A 201 7.32 -40.23 -3.80
N PRO A 202 8.16 -39.18 -3.77
CA PRO A 202 7.76 -37.83 -4.17
C PRO A 202 7.20 -37.81 -5.59
N MET A 203 6.01 -37.21 -5.76
CA MET A 203 5.42 -36.98 -7.08
C MET A 203 6.18 -35.89 -7.85
N TYR A 204 6.70 -34.90 -7.13
CA TYR A 204 7.49 -33.79 -7.64
C TYR A 204 8.86 -33.79 -6.95
N PRO A 205 9.83 -34.59 -7.43
CA PRO A 205 11.14 -34.71 -6.77
C PRO A 205 11.89 -33.37 -6.74
N ASP A 206 11.71 -32.53 -7.76
CA ASP A 206 12.34 -31.22 -7.85
C ASP A 206 11.67 -30.16 -6.93
N ALA A 207 10.59 -30.51 -6.23
CA ALA A 207 9.96 -29.66 -5.21
C ALA A 207 10.50 -29.93 -3.79
N VAL A 208 11.28 -31.00 -3.60
CA VAL A 208 11.70 -31.46 -2.27
C VAL A 208 13.05 -30.81 -1.90
N PRO A 209 13.11 -29.91 -0.91
CA PRO A 209 14.38 -29.32 -0.47
C PRO A 209 15.32 -30.37 0.13
N LYS A 210 16.62 -30.15 -0.02
CA LYS A 210 17.68 -31.02 0.52
C LYS A 210 17.99 -30.70 1.97
N TYR A 211 18.07 -29.42 2.34
CA TYR A 211 18.59 -28.99 3.64
C TYR A 211 17.53 -28.68 4.70
N GLY A 212 16.24 -28.79 4.35
CA GLY A 212 15.14 -28.45 5.24
C GLY A 212 13.81 -29.02 4.76
N SER A 213 12.72 -28.36 5.14
CA SER A 213 11.36 -28.63 4.67
C SER A 213 10.65 -27.32 4.35
N ILE A 214 9.86 -27.31 3.28
CA ILE A 214 8.98 -26.18 2.92
C ILE A 214 7.52 -26.62 3.00
N ASN A 215 6.67 -25.74 3.52
CA ASN A 215 5.21 -25.83 3.42
C ASN A 215 4.71 -24.59 2.67
N ILE A 216 3.85 -24.76 1.67
CA ILE A 216 3.24 -23.65 0.91
C ILE A 216 1.72 -23.83 0.83
N GLU A 217 0.98 -22.79 1.20
CA GLU A 217 -0.47 -22.72 1.10
C GLU A 217 -0.90 -22.33 -0.33
N PRO A 218 -2.15 -22.65 -0.76
CA PRO A 218 -2.62 -22.30 -2.10
C PRO A 218 -2.55 -20.80 -2.44
N ASP A 219 -2.64 -19.94 -1.41
CA ASP A 219 -2.55 -18.48 -1.53
C ASP A 219 -1.10 -17.97 -1.59
N GLY A 220 -0.13 -18.88 -1.55
CA GLY A 220 1.31 -18.62 -1.68
C GLY A 220 2.04 -18.30 -0.38
N LYS A 221 1.37 -18.29 0.78
CA LYS A 221 2.07 -18.23 2.07
C LYS A 221 2.93 -19.47 2.23
N TRP A 222 4.19 -19.29 2.55
CA TRP A 222 5.11 -20.40 2.76
C TRP A 222 5.93 -20.24 4.03
N THR A 223 6.38 -21.38 4.55
CA THR A 223 7.36 -21.47 5.63
C THR A 223 8.44 -22.47 5.23
N TYR A 224 9.70 -22.09 5.35
CA TYR A 224 10.85 -22.99 5.21
C TYR A 224 11.51 -23.18 6.58
N GLU A 225 11.76 -24.42 6.98
CA GLU A 225 12.46 -24.79 8.20
C GLU A 225 13.77 -25.52 7.89
N LEU A 226 14.89 -24.94 8.32
CA LEU A 226 16.22 -25.49 8.12
C LEU A 226 16.50 -26.66 9.08
N ASN A 227 16.95 -27.80 8.54
CA ASN A 227 17.54 -28.85 9.35
C ASN A 227 18.99 -28.49 9.72
N LYS A 228 19.17 -27.80 10.84
CA LYS A 228 20.49 -27.40 11.36
C LYS A 228 21.45 -28.56 11.58
N GLN A 229 20.94 -29.78 11.76
CA GLN A 229 21.73 -30.99 11.98
C GLN A 229 22.14 -31.69 10.69
N HIS A 230 21.77 -31.16 9.51
CA HIS A 230 22.18 -31.74 8.24
C HIS A 230 23.73 -31.80 8.15
N PRO A 231 24.34 -32.99 7.88
CA PRO A 231 25.80 -33.17 7.94
C PRO A 231 26.59 -32.21 7.03
N ASP A 232 26.09 -31.94 5.83
CA ASP A 232 26.75 -31.02 4.89
C ASP A 232 26.86 -29.59 5.44
N LEU A 233 25.99 -29.19 6.36
CA LEU A 233 26.00 -27.85 6.96
C LEU A 233 26.94 -27.76 8.17
N ALA A 234 27.61 -28.86 8.55
CA ALA A 234 28.48 -28.91 9.73
C ALA A 234 29.60 -27.86 9.75
N HIS A 235 29.99 -27.39 8.56
CA HIS A 235 31.05 -26.38 8.38
C HIS A 235 30.56 -24.93 8.53
N LEU A 236 29.25 -24.67 8.52
CA LEU A 236 28.67 -23.33 8.66
C LEU A 236 28.64 -22.89 10.12
N VAL A 237 29.80 -22.51 10.65
CA VAL A 237 29.98 -22.00 12.01
C VAL A 237 30.92 -20.79 11.93
N GLU A 238 30.61 -19.73 12.66
CA GLU A 238 31.50 -18.58 12.79
C GLU A 238 32.79 -18.95 13.51
N ASP A 239 33.91 -18.33 13.15
CA ASP A 239 35.16 -18.46 13.90
C ASP A 239 35.12 -17.65 15.22
N GLU A 240 36.19 -17.74 16.02
CA GLU A 240 36.27 -17.02 17.30
C GLU A 240 36.26 -15.49 17.13
N GLU A 241 36.57 -15.01 15.93
CA GLU A 241 36.56 -13.61 15.52
C GLU A 241 35.22 -13.16 14.92
N GLY A 242 34.23 -14.05 14.77
CA GLY A 242 32.91 -13.75 14.21
C GLY A 242 32.86 -13.72 12.68
N ASN A 243 33.86 -14.27 11.98
CA ASN A 243 33.81 -14.38 10.52
C ASN A 243 32.98 -15.60 10.11
N SER A 244 32.04 -15.38 9.19
CA SER A 244 31.25 -16.44 8.59
C SER A 244 31.96 -17.11 7.41
N PRO A 245 31.95 -18.45 7.28
CA PRO A 245 32.32 -19.14 6.05
C PRO A 245 31.37 -18.78 4.89
N PRO A 246 31.74 -19.08 3.63
CA PRO A 246 30.85 -18.87 2.50
C PRO A 246 29.49 -19.57 2.69
N PRO A 247 28.38 -18.96 2.26
CA PRO A 247 27.05 -19.55 2.41
C PRO A 247 26.89 -20.82 1.54
N VAL A 248 25.98 -21.68 1.95
CA VAL A 248 25.46 -22.79 1.14
C VAL A 248 24.13 -22.36 0.52
N THR A 249 23.89 -22.72 -0.73
CA THR A 249 22.62 -22.46 -1.40
C THR A 249 21.98 -23.76 -1.87
N GLU A 250 20.65 -23.82 -1.83
CA GLU A 250 19.86 -24.82 -2.56
C GLU A 250 18.77 -24.16 -3.39
N THR A 251 18.35 -24.84 -4.46
CA THR A 251 17.19 -24.46 -5.26
C THR A 251 16.28 -25.67 -5.45
N PHE A 252 14.98 -25.41 -5.51
CA PHE A 252 13.91 -26.36 -5.83
C PHE A 252 12.73 -25.59 -6.44
N ASN A 253 11.72 -26.27 -6.98
CA ASN A 253 10.61 -25.62 -7.67
C ASN A 253 9.34 -25.54 -6.80
N LEU A 254 8.70 -24.38 -6.81
CA LEU A 254 7.28 -24.25 -6.49
C LEU A 254 6.43 -24.58 -7.72
N TYR A 255 5.20 -25.02 -7.48
CA TYR A 255 4.26 -25.42 -8.53
C TYR A 255 2.91 -24.73 -8.32
N SER A 256 2.36 -24.22 -9.42
CA SER A 256 0.96 -23.83 -9.51
C SER A 256 0.07 -25.03 -9.85
N VAL A 257 -1.25 -24.82 -9.78
CA VAL A 257 -2.27 -25.86 -10.09
C VAL A 257 -2.18 -26.35 -11.55
N ASP A 258 -1.82 -25.49 -12.50
CA ASP A 258 -1.61 -25.86 -13.92
C ASP A 258 -0.28 -26.62 -14.15
N GLY A 259 0.59 -26.71 -13.14
CA GLY A 259 1.90 -27.35 -13.22
C GLY A 259 3.02 -26.43 -13.69
N SER A 260 2.77 -25.14 -13.89
CA SER A 260 3.83 -24.15 -14.10
C SER A 260 4.73 -24.05 -12.88
N THR A 261 6.00 -23.68 -13.11
CA THR A 261 7.06 -23.77 -12.08
C THR A 261 7.75 -22.45 -11.83
N GLN A 262 8.11 -22.21 -10.57
CA GLN A 262 8.95 -21.11 -10.14
C GLN A 262 10.12 -21.65 -9.31
N GLU A 263 11.36 -21.27 -9.67
CA GLU A 263 12.54 -21.62 -8.85
C GLU A 263 12.47 -20.89 -7.51
N PHE A 264 12.64 -21.64 -6.43
CA PHE A 264 12.77 -21.16 -5.07
C PHE A 264 14.20 -21.35 -4.59
N LYS A 265 14.80 -20.30 -4.04
CA LYS A 265 16.20 -20.30 -3.60
C LYS A 265 16.28 -20.18 -2.09
N VAL A 266 17.10 -21.02 -1.47
CA VAL A 266 17.41 -20.92 -0.04
C VAL A 266 18.88 -20.58 0.12
N ASN A 267 19.17 -19.47 0.80
CA ASN A 267 20.51 -19.08 1.21
C ASN A 267 20.71 -19.47 2.67
N ILE A 268 21.71 -20.31 2.93
CA ILE A 268 22.01 -20.86 4.25
C ILE A 268 23.36 -20.33 4.72
N THR A 269 23.34 -19.59 5.81
CA THR A 269 24.51 -18.91 6.39
C THR A 269 24.88 -19.47 7.76
N ALA A 270 26.08 -19.11 8.24
CA ALA A 270 26.50 -19.49 9.59
C ALA A 270 25.77 -18.67 10.67
N ALA A 271 25.52 -17.38 10.42
CA ALA A 271 24.76 -16.49 11.30
C ALA A 271 23.69 -15.71 10.51
N PRO A 272 22.60 -15.26 11.17
CA PRO A 272 21.52 -14.52 10.53
C PRO A 272 22.02 -13.31 9.75
N LYS A 273 21.56 -13.15 8.51
CA LYS A 273 21.70 -11.89 7.77
C LYS A 273 20.56 -10.96 8.12
N ASN A 274 20.85 -9.66 8.09
CA ASN A 274 19.85 -8.62 8.22
C ASN A 274 19.85 -7.78 6.94
N PHE A 275 18.67 -7.43 6.45
CA PHE A 275 18.49 -6.75 5.17
C PHE A 275 17.69 -5.47 5.38
N ALA A 276 17.88 -4.49 4.50
CA ALA A 276 17.17 -3.23 4.56
C ALA A 276 16.72 -2.79 3.18
N ALA A 277 15.66 -1.98 3.14
CA ALA A 277 15.32 -1.19 1.98
C ALA A 277 16.28 0.00 1.85
N SER A 278 16.90 0.19 0.70
CA SER A 278 17.70 1.38 0.36
C SER A 278 16.89 2.30 -0.55
N VAL A 279 16.50 3.48 -0.04
CA VAL A 279 15.83 4.52 -0.81
C VAL A 279 16.88 5.56 -1.23
N PRO A 280 17.39 5.51 -2.48
CA PRO A 280 18.49 6.38 -2.90
C PRO A 280 18.03 7.81 -3.21
N THR A 281 18.98 8.73 -3.17
CA THR A 281 18.81 10.03 -3.86
C THR A 281 18.65 9.78 -5.37
N SER A 282 17.61 10.34 -6.01
CA SER A 282 17.37 10.16 -7.45
C SER A 282 16.99 11.45 -8.17
N LYS A 283 17.32 11.50 -9.46
CA LYS A 283 16.90 12.56 -10.41
C LYS A 283 15.61 12.21 -11.16
N ASP A 284 15.25 10.94 -11.19
CA ASP A 284 13.95 10.52 -11.69
C ASP A 284 12.91 10.84 -10.63
N LYS A 285 11.87 11.57 -11.03
CA LYS A 285 10.88 12.19 -10.13
C LYS A 285 10.48 11.24 -8.99
N GLU A 286 10.85 11.63 -7.77
CA GLU A 286 10.55 10.97 -6.49
C GLU A 286 11.06 9.51 -6.44
N SER A 287 12.29 9.26 -5.97
CA SER A 287 12.63 7.89 -5.51
C SER A 287 11.72 7.60 -4.34
N VAL A 288 10.79 6.67 -4.55
CA VAL A 288 9.69 6.41 -3.64
C VAL A 288 9.76 4.97 -3.23
N LEU A 289 9.71 4.73 -1.92
CA LEU A 289 9.28 3.46 -1.38
C LEU A 289 7.90 3.67 -0.76
N LYS A 290 6.89 2.95 -1.24
CA LYS A 290 5.56 2.97 -0.62
C LYS A 290 5.21 1.57 -0.13
N ILE A 291 5.05 1.45 1.18
CA ILE A 291 4.68 0.23 1.88
C ILE A 291 3.18 0.31 2.20
N ASN A 292 2.43 -0.69 1.76
CA ASN A 292 0.99 -0.82 1.91
C ASN A 292 0.66 -1.74 3.09
N PHE A 293 0.43 -1.18 4.27
CA PHE A 293 -0.06 -1.94 5.41
C PHE A 293 -1.52 -2.38 5.24
N GLY A 294 -2.33 -1.60 4.50
CA GLY A 294 -3.78 -1.78 4.38
C GLY A 294 -4.26 -3.13 3.82
N ASN A 295 -3.36 -3.93 3.26
CA ASN A 295 -3.66 -5.29 2.80
C ASN A 295 -3.58 -6.33 3.92
N GLU A 296 -2.87 -6.03 5.00
CA GLU A 296 -2.66 -6.93 6.14
C GLU A 296 -3.29 -6.39 7.44
N ILE A 297 -3.60 -5.08 7.50
CA ILE A 297 -4.26 -4.45 8.65
C ILE A 297 -5.70 -4.04 8.32
N SER A 298 -6.59 -4.18 9.29
CA SER A 298 -7.99 -3.74 9.21
C SER A 298 -8.15 -2.27 9.55
N LYS A 299 -9.32 -1.70 9.24
CA LYS A 299 -9.67 -0.32 9.65
C LYS A 299 -9.62 -0.16 11.17
N THR A 300 -10.02 -1.18 11.93
CA THR A 300 -9.97 -1.16 13.39
C THR A 300 -8.54 -1.08 13.94
N ASP A 301 -7.57 -1.69 13.25
CA ASP A 301 -6.15 -1.62 13.62
C ASP A 301 -5.54 -0.22 13.43
N THR A 302 -6.26 0.68 12.77
CA THR A 302 -5.83 2.08 12.57
C THR A 302 -6.43 3.05 13.59
N GLU A 303 -7.35 2.60 14.44
CA GLU A 303 -7.99 3.49 15.44
C GLU A 303 -7.04 3.84 16.56
N SER A 304 -6.24 2.88 16.99
CA SER A 304 -5.23 3.01 18.01
C SER A 304 -4.13 2.01 17.71
N GLY A 305 -2.90 2.31 18.09
CA GLY A 305 -1.81 1.36 17.86
C GLY A 305 -0.43 1.96 17.99
N LYS A 306 0.53 1.15 17.56
CA LYS A 306 1.97 1.45 17.60
C LYS A 306 2.61 0.97 16.31
N ILE A 307 3.58 1.73 15.82
CA ILE A 307 4.48 1.29 14.76
C ILE A 307 5.91 1.57 15.18
N THR A 308 6.79 0.60 14.92
CA THR A 308 8.22 0.75 15.04
C THR A 308 8.89 0.52 13.71
N PHE A 309 9.98 1.23 13.46
CA PHE A 309 10.86 0.98 12.32
C PHE A 309 12.24 1.52 12.65
N LYS A 310 13.28 0.92 12.07
CA LYS A 310 14.63 1.45 12.11
C LYS A 310 14.89 2.26 10.85
N LEU A 311 15.62 3.35 11.01
CA LEU A 311 16.10 4.17 9.91
C LEU A 311 17.59 4.46 10.06
N LYS A 312 18.27 4.61 8.93
CA LYS A 312 19.68 5.01 8.86
C LYS A 312 19.88 5.93 7.64
N PRO A 313 19.93 7.25 7.81
CA PRO A 313 20.35 8.15 6.75
C PRO A 313 21.87 8.01 6.57
N THR A 314 22.34 7.84 5.33
CA THR A 314 23.77 7.81 5.07
C THR A 314 24.37 9.21 5.20
N SER A 315 25.65 9.30 5.56
CA SER A 315 26.34 10.60 5.72
C SER A 315 26.49 11.39 4.42
N ASP A 316 26.33 10.74 3.26
CA ASP A 316 26.35 11.33 1.92
C ASP A 316 24.94 11.54 1.32
N LEU A 317 23.90 11.42 2.14
CA LEU A 317 22.52 11.73 1.76
C LEU A 317 22.43 13.21 1.35
N ALA A 318 22.00 13.45 0.10
CA ALA A 318 22.08 14.78 -0.52
C ALA A 318 21.15 15.82 0.12
N LYS A 319 20.00 15.34 0.59
CA LYS A 319 18.89 16.13 1.10
C LYS A 319 18.14 15.34 2.16
N GLU A 320 17.25 16.01 2.87
CA GLU A 320 16.37 15.33 3.81
C GLU A 320 15.50 14.26 3.11
N ALA A 321 15.38 13.13 3.78
CA ALA A 321 14.47 12.07 3.41
C ALA A 321 13.14 12.27 4.12
N ASN A 322 12.06 12.24 3.35
CA ASN A 322 10.69 12.30 3.81
C ASN A 322 10.20 10.91 4.22
N ILE A 323 9.57 10.81 5.39
CA ILE A 323 8.98 9.58 5.91
C ILE A 323 7.55 9.89 6.35
N GLY A 324 6.59 9.57 5.49
CA GLY A 324 5.20 9.93 5.65
C GLY A 324 4.30 8.74 5.95
N PHE A 325 3.34 8.93 6.84
CA PHE A 325 2.33 7.92 7.17
C PHE A 325 0.93 8.44 6.82
N GLY A 326 0.16 7.68 6.03
CA GLY A 326 -1.12 8.14 5.50
C GLY A 326 -2.11 7.02 5.18
N CYS A 327 -3.22 7.40 4.54
CA CYS A 327 -4.19 6.51 3.88
C CYS A 327 -4.03 6.64 2.36
N GLY A 328 -4.62 5.72 1.59
CA GLY A 328 -4.62 5.81 0.11
C GLY A 328 -5.18 7.14 -0.41
N ARG A 329 -6.29 7.61 0.17
CA ARG A 329 -6.88 8.94 -0.08
C ARG A 329 -6.11 10.00 0.71
N TRP A 330 -5.77 11.15 0.14
CA TRP A 330 -5.05 12.24 0.83
C TRP A 330 -3.58 11.95 1.20
N ASN A 331 -2.79 11.52 0.22
CA ASN A 331 -1.41 11.07 0.42
C ASN A 331 -0.31 12.11 0.14
N THR A 332 -0.67 13.36 -0.19
CA THR A 332 0.32 14.44 -0.34
C THR A 332 1.01 14.68 0.99
N GLU A 333 2.31 14.99 0.98
CA GLU A 333 3.15 15.32 2.16
C GLU A 333 2.39 16.00 3.32
N GLN A 334 1.65 17.07 3.03
CA GLN A 334 0.95 17.91 4.02
C GLN A 334 -0.39 17.32 4.53
N ARG A 335 -0.92 16.28 3.87
CA ARG A 335 -2.21 15.65 4.15
C ARG A 335 -2.07 14.26 4.77
N ARG A 336 -0.85 13.74 4.83
CA ARG A 336 -0.49 12.56 5.64
C ARG A 336 -0.81 12.82 7.11
N MET A 337 -1.00 11.77 7.91
CA MET A 337 -1.22 11.89 9.36
C MET A 337 -0.01 12.56 10.03
N ILE A 338 1.18 12.16 9.60
CA ILE A 338 2.46 12.73 9.98
C ILE A 338 3.43 12.57 8.81
N ASN A 339 4.33 13.54 8.65
CA ASN A 339 5.45 13.47 7.72
C ASN A 339 6.72 13.90 8.47
N LEU A 340 7.67 12.99 8.59
CA LEU A 340 8.97 13.22 9.22
C LEU A 340 10.02 13.54 8.15
N TYR A 341 11.05 14.28 8.54
CA TYR A 341 12.22 14.58 7.71
C TYR A 341 13.47 14.13 8.45
N ALA A 342 14.26 13.26 7.83
CA ALA A 342 15.54 12.78 8.33
C ALA A 342 16.66 13.36 7.47
N SER A 343 17.59 14.10 8.07
CA SER A 343 18.69 14.76 7.35
C SER A 343 20.04 14.10 7.61
N PHE A 344 20.98 14.27 6.67
CA PHE A 344 22.36 13.75 6.78
C PHE A 344 23.15 14.34 7.95
N ASP A 345 22.73 15.49 8.49
CA ASP A 345 23.36 16.14 9.64
C ASP A 345 22.82 15.63 10.98
N GLY A 346 21.93 14.63 10.94
CA GLY A 346 21.27 14.05 12.10
C GLY A 346 19.98 14.75 12.51
N THR A 347 19.56 15.83 11.84
CA THR A 347 18.31 16.52 12.18
C THR A 347 17.11 15.63 11.88
N LEU A 348 16.27 15.39 12.89
CA LEU A 348 14.93 14.85 12.72
C LEU A 348 13.90 15.98 12.88
N ALA A 349 13.03 16.14 11.90
CA ALA A 349 11.96 17.11 11.94
C ALA A 349 10.61 16.50 11.55
N MET A 350 9.53 17.24 11.77
CA MET A 350 8.18 16.88 11.35
C MET A 350 7.50 18.07 10.68
N TRP A 351 6.70 17.80 9.66
CA TRP A 351 5.90 18.82 9.00
C TRP A 351 4.89 19.45 9.96
N SER A 352 4.67 20.76 9.86
CA SER A 352 3.58 21.45 10.56
C SER A 352 3.08 22.67 9.78
N ALA A 353 1.97 23.24 10.24
CA ALA A 353 1.43 24.49 9.73
C ALA A 353 1.64 25.59 10.77
N ALA A 354 2.14 26.75 10.31
CA ALA A 354 2.32 27.92 11.17
C ALA A 354 0.99 28.35 11.77
N LEU A 355 0.99 28.75 13.05
CA LEU A 355 -0.21 29.21 13.74
C LEU A 355 -0.40 30.74 13.64
N VAL A 356 -1.65 31.18 13.56
CA VAL A 356 -2.00 32.60 13.79
C VAL A 356 -1.71 33.00 15.25
N PRO A 357 -1.52 34.30 15.57
CA PRO A 357 -1.35 34.74 16.95
C PRO A 357 -2.50 34.28 17.85
N GLY A 358 -2.18 33.50 18.90
CA GLY A 358 -3.17 32.93 19.83
C GLY A 358 -3.86 31.65 19.34
N GLY A 359 -3.58 31.19 18.12
CA GLY A 359 -4.08 29.95 17.57
C GLY A 359 -3.51 28.70 18.26
N SER A 360 -4.12 27.56 17.98
CA SER A 360 -3.73 26.24 18.49
C SER A 360 -3.92 25.17 17.41
N TYR A 361 -3.27 24.02 17.55
CA TYR A 361 -3.52 22.90 16.64
C TYR A 361 -4.89 22.21 16.84
N LYS A 362 -5.68 22.65 17.84
CA LYS A 362 -6.97 22.02 18.17
C LYS A 362 -8.07 22.32 17.15
N ASN A 363 -8.08 23.53 16.59
CA ASN A 363 -9.10 23.94 15.62
C ASN A 363 -8.67 23.72 14.16
N GLY A 364 -7.49 23.14 13.94
CA GLY A 364 -7.00 22.81 12.61
C GLY A 364 -6.86 24.03 11.69
N ALA A 365 -7.40 23.94 10.48
CA ALA A 365 -7.19 24.91 9.40
C ALA A 365 -7.67 26.34 9.72
N ASP A 366 -8.54 26.50 10.72
CA ASP A 366 -9.02 27.80 11.20
C ASP A 366 -7.94 28.56 11.97
N ASP A 367 -7.02 27.84 12.63
CA ASP A 367 -5.94 28.43 13.43
C ASP A 367 -4.61 28.53 12.63
N TYR A 368 -4.59 28.11 11.36
CA TYR A 368 -3.38 28.12 10.53
C TYR A 368 -3.17 29.46 9.84
N ALA A 369 -1.95 29.98 9.94
CA ALA A 369 -1.51 31.19 9.28
C ALA A 369 -1.45 31.00 7.77
N ARG A 370 -1.78 32.07 7.04
CA ARG A 370 -1.86 32.08 5.59
C ARG A 370 -1.02 33.20 4.99
N ASP A 371 -0.44 32.94 3.82
CA ASP A 371 0.28 33.92 3.03
C ASP A 371 -0.69 34.92 2.34
N SER A 372 -0.14 35.87 1.59
CA SER A 372 -0.94 36.86 0.86
C SER A 372 -1.83 36.26 -0.23
N ASN A 373 -1.59 35.01 -0.62
CA ASN A 373 -2.36 34.26 -1.62
C ASN A 373 -3.36 33.31 -0.96
N ASN A 374 -3.59 33.43 0.35
CA ASN A 374 -4.47 32.58 1.15
C ASN A 374 -4.01 31.11 1.25
N ARG A 375 -2.74 30.82 0.96
CA ARG A 375 -2.12 29.49 1.13
C ARG A 375 -1.63 29.33 2.56
N ILE A 376 -1.79 28.13 3.13
CA ILE A 376 -1.28 27.84 4.47
C ILE A 376 0.24 27.93 4.46
N ILE A 377 0.80 28.61 5.46
CA ILE A 377 2.24 28.70 5.65
C ILE A 377 2.71 27.41 6.32
N THR A 378 3.66 26.73 5.69
CA THR A 378 4.26 25.51 6.20
C THR A 378 5.49 25.81 7.07
N GLU A 379 5.71 24.99 8.08
CA GLU A 379 6.88 25.04 8.96
C GLU A 379 7.35 23.63 9.31
N LYS A 380 8.52 23.52 9.94
CA LYS A 380 9.06 22.26 10.44
C LYS A 380 9.28 22.33 11.94
N VAL A 381 8.82 21.30 12.62
CA VAL A 381 9.10 21.03 14.02
C VAL A 381 10.41 20.28 14.10
N VAL A 382 11.49 20.95 14.48
CA VAL A 382 12.78 20.29 14.73
C VAL A 382 12.75 19.69 16.13
N PHE A 383 13.06 18.40 16.25
CA PHE A 383 13.15 17.72 17.54
C PHE A 383 14.54 17.88 18.15
N ASP A 384 14.61 17.82 19.49
CA ASP A 384 15.89 17.90 20.21
C ASP A 384 16.71 16.61 20.06
N GLN A 385 16.04 15.50 19.75
CA GLN A 385 16.65 14.19 19.52
C GLN A 385 17.24 14.16 18.10
N MET A 386 18.55 13.92 18.03
CA MET A 386 19.27 13.80 16.76
C MET A 386 19.41 12.34 16.36
N LEU A 387 19.25 12.08 15.07
CA LEU A 387 19.70 10.86 14.44
C LEU A 387 21.23 10.81 14.42
N LYS A 388 21.79 9.61 14.35
CA LYS A 388 23.20 9.41 14.09
C LYS A 388 23.35 8.94 12.64
N PRO A 389 23.87 9.78 11.74
CA PRO A 389 24.13 9.36 10.37
C PRO A 389 25.02 8.11 10.34
N ASP A 390 24.75 7.22 9.39
CA ASP A 390 25.39 5.91 9.27
C ASP A 390 25.13 4.91 10.43
N ASP A 391 24.35 5.28 11.44
CA ASP A 391 23.90 4.37 12.50
C ASP A 391 22.38 4.13 12.40
N TRP A 392 21.95 2.94 12.81
CA TRP A 392 20.54 2.61 12.92
C TRP A 392 19.90 3.32 14.12
N THR A 393 18.78 3.99 13.87
CA THR A 393 17.96 4.65 14.89
C THR A 393 16.58 4.02 14.92
N LEU A 394 16.11 3.61 16.11
CA LEU A 394 14.76 3.10 16.31
C LEU A 394 13.77 4.24 16.45
N ILE A 395 12.76 4.29 15.59
CA ILE A 395 11.61 5.16 15.73
C ILE A 395 10.44 4.35 16.28
N GLU A 396 9.81 4.83 17.35
CA GLU A 396 8.54 4.29 17.86
C GLU A 396 7.49 5.40 17.80
N MET A 397 6.39 5.15 17.10
CA MET A 397 5.27 6.05 17.02
C MET A 397 4.00 5.37 17.52
N THR A 398 3.22 6.07 18.34
CA THR A 398 1.90 5.61 18.76
C THR A 398 0.84 6.59 18.29
N TRP A 399 -0.37 6.12 18.06
CA TRP A 399 -1.52 6.99 17.81
C TRP A 399 -2.75 6.46 18.54
N GLU A 400 -3.65 7.39 18.87
CA GLU A 400 -4.98 7.09 19.39
C GLU A 400 -5.97 8.05 18.75
N HIS A 401 -6.99 7.48 18.14
CA HIS A 401 -8.12 8.19 17.56
C HIS A 401 -9.33 8.04 18.48
N LYS A 402 -9.90 9.17 18.91
CA LYS A 402 -11.06 9.16 19.82
C LYS A 402 -12.40 9.02 19.08
N ASN A 403 -12.53 9.68 17.93
CA ASN A 403 -13.66 9.63 16.99
C ASN A 403 -13.35 10.54 15.79
N SER A 404 -14.13 10.42 14.71
CA SER A 404 -13.92 11.07 13.40
C SER A 404 -13.93 12.59 13.38
N TYR A 405 -14.21 13.26 14.50
CA TYR A 405 -14.20 14.72 14.62
C TYR A 405 -12.98 15.25 15.36
N VAL A 406 -12.13 14.38 15.91
CA VAL A 406 -10.96 14.76 16.69
C VAL A 406 -9.71 14.19 16.02
N ARG A 407 -8.74 15.07 15.75
CA ARG A 407 -7.43 14.65 15.23
C ARG A 407 -6.80 13.60 16.16
N PRO A 408 -6.13 12.58 15.60
CA PRO A 408 -5.36 11.61 16.38
C PRO A 408 -4.37 12.31 17.30
N LYS A 409 -4.22 11.72 18.49
CA LYS A 409 -3.17 12.06 19.42
C LYS A 409 -2.03 11.08 19.26
N MET A 410 -0.81 11.58 19.26
CA MET A 410 0.38 10.80 18.91
C MET A 410 1.47 10.93 19.97
N THR A 411 2.32 9.92 20.04
CA THR A 411 3.65 10.03 20.66
C THR A 411 4.70 9.58 19.64
N LEU A 412 5.91 10.08 19.82
CA LEU A 412 7.07 9.70 19.03
C LEU A 412 8.24 9.50 19.98
N LYS A 413 9.03 8.46 19.77
CA LYS A 413 10.30 8.22 20.44
C LYS A 413 11.39 7.95 19.43
N VAL A 414 12.60 8.34 19.80
CA VAL A 414 13.86 8.07 19.10
C VAL A 414 14.74 7.29 20.06
N ASP A 415 15.14 6.07 19.71
CA ASP A 415 15.91 5.17 20.56
C ASP A 415 15.32 4.99 21.98
N GLY A 416 13.99 4.95 22.06
CA GLY A 416 13.25 4.84 23.32
C GLY A 416 13.09 6.16 24.10
N GLU A 417 13.77 7.23 23.71
CA GLU A 417 13.60 8.56 24.29
C GLU A 417 12.43 9.31 23.65
N LYS A 418 11.53 9.87 24.46
CA LYS A 418 10.38 10.63 23.96
C LYS A 418 10.83 11.94 23.34
N ILE A 419 10.21 12.32 22.23
CA ILE A 419 10.57 13.56 21.56
C ILE A 419 10.30 14.81 22.42
N THR A 420 11.16 15.81 22.27
CA THR A 420 10.97 17.16 22.79
C THR A 420 11.29 18.19 21.71
N SER A 421 10.73 19.38 21.84
CA SER A 421 11.01 20.54 20.98
C SER A 421 10.51 21.81 21.67
N ASP A 422 11.19 22.93 21.44
CA ASP A 422 10.68 24.26 21.83
C ASP A 422 9.46 24.71 20.98
N HIS A 423 9.10 23.92 19.96
CA HIS A 423 7.96 24.21 19.09
C HIS A 423 6.62 24.01 19.78
N LYS A 424 5.66 24.91 19.54
CA LYS A 424 4.32 24.87 20.16
C LYS A 424 3.46 23.65 19.81
N ALA A 425 3.84 22.93 18.76
CA ALA A 425 3.18 21.68 18.38
C ALA A 425 3.47 20.55 19.38
N ILE A 426 4.62 20.61 20.07
CA ILE A 426 5.08 19.59 21.00
C ILE A 426 4.83 20.07 22.44
N PRO A 427 4.13 19.28 23.27
CA PRO A 427 3.95 19.61 24.68
C PRO A 427 5.28 19.70 25.42
N VAL A 428 5.38 20.65 26.34
CA VAL A 428 6.55 20.79 27.24
C VAL A 428 6.74 19.56 28.12
N ASN A 429 5.63 18.90 28.51
CA ASN A 429 5.68 17.62 29.20
C ASN A 429 5.74 16.49 28.17
N PRO A 430 6.87 15.76 28.04
CA PRO A 430 7.03 14.72 27.02
C PRO A 430 6.10 13.51 27.25
N ASN A 431 5.41 13.42 28.38
CA ASN A 431 4.40 12.39 28.62
C ASN A 431 3.03 12.73 28.00
N GLU A 432 2.82 13.97 27.58
CA GLU A 432 1.59 14.39 26.92
C GLU A 432 1.66 14.10 25.42
N ARG A 433 0.56 13.57 24.88
CA ARG A 433 0.43 13.30 23.44
C ARG A 433 0.21 14.61 22.68
N PHE A 434 0.83 14.75 21.51
CA PHE A 434 0.60 15.87 20.59
C PHE A 434 -0.45 15.52 19.53
N LEU A 435 -1.02 16.52 18.86
CA LEU A 435 -1.99 16.29 17.78
C LEU A 435 -1.28 15.98 16.47
N ALA A 436 -1.85 15.09 15.65
CA ALA A 436 -1.41 14.86 14.29
C ALA A 436 -1.29 16.17 13.50
N GLN A 437 -0.11 16.39 12.91
CA GLN A 437 0.21 17.58 12.14
C GLN A 437 -0.16 17.32 10.69
N THR A 438 -1.39 17.72 10.32
CA THR A 438 -1.92 17.49 8.97
C THR A 438 -2.87 18.60 8.50
N LEU A 439 -3.04 18.71 7.18
CA LEU A 439 -4.09 19.48 6.51
C LEU A 439 -5.37 18.70 6.21
N ALA A 440 -5.35 17.36 6.31
CA ALA A 440 -6.52 16.53 6.02
C ALA A 440 -7.65 16.63 7.07
N GLY A 441 -7.52 17.52 8.06
CA GLY A 441 -8.59 17.79 9.02
C GLY A 441 -8.89 16.58 9.91
N SER A 442 -10.17 16.29 10.16
CA SER A 442 -10.60 15.15 10.97
C SER A 442 -10.87 13.89 10.14
N SER A 443 -10.78 13.95 8.80
CA SER A 443 -10.96 12.81 7.90
C SER A 443 -9.74 11.89 7.82
N ILE A 444 -8.85 11.93 8.83
CA ILE A 444 -7.66 11.08 8.91
C ILE A 444 -7.86 9.79 9.70
N TYR A 445 -9.12 9.49 10.04
CA TYR A 445 -9.52 8.17 10.49
C TYR A 445 -9.19 7.13 9.42
N GLY A 446 -8.41 6.10 9.76
CA GLY A 446 -7.91 5.15 8.76
C GLY A 446 -6.55 5.47 8.14
N CYS A 447 -5.93 6.61 8.44
CA CYS A 447 -4.76 7.11 7.69
C CYS A 447 -3.39 6.65 8.17
N LEU A 448 -3.29 5.36 8.51
CA LEU A 448 -2.05 4.64 8.81
C LEU A 448 -1.92 3.34 8.01
N GLN A 449 -2.61 3.26 6.87
CA GLN A 449 -2.58 2.10 5.97
C GLN A 449 -1.37 2.08 5.03
N GLN A 450 -0.58 3.15 4.98
CA GLN A 450 0.62 3.19 4.18
C GLN A 450 1.73 4.01 4.84
N MET A 451 2.97 3.60 4.59
CA MET A 451 4.19 4.37 4.81
C MET A 451 4.77 4.74 3.44
N ARG A 452 5.14 6.00 3.24
CA ARG A 452 5.77 6.49 2.02
C ARG A 452 7.07 7.16 2.37
N LEU A 453 8.14 6.72 1.73
CA LEU A 453 9.48 7.26 1.88
C LEU A 453 9.93 7.87 0.57
N GLU A 454 10.47 9.07 0.65
CA GLU A 454 10.92 9.83 -0.51
C GLU A 454 12.24 10.52 -0.16
N VAL A 455 13.28 10.38 -0.99
CA VAL A 455 14.46 11.25 -0.90
C VAL A 455 14.34 12.32 -1.97
N GLU A 456 14.37 13.59 -1.58
CA GLU A 456 14.24 14.70 -2.53
C GLU A 456 15.35 14.69 -3.58
N GLU A 457 14.98 15.08 -4.81
CA GLU A 457 15.92 15.26 -5.91
C GLU A 457 17.02 16.28 -5.55
N ASP A 458 18.27 15.88 -5.79
CA ASP A 458 19.43 16.76 -5.77
C ASP A 458 20.45 16.39 -6.87
N GLU A 459 21.27 17.35 -7.25
CA GLU A 459 22.27 17.19 -8.31
C GLU A 459 23.57 16.51 -7.84
N SER A 460 23.80 16.34 -6.52
CA SER A 460 25.16 16.15 -5.98
C SER A 460 25.41 14.99 -5.00
N GLY A 461 24.41 14.44 -4.31
CA GLY A 461 24.62 13.34 -3.35
C GLY A 461 24.27 11.95 -3.91
N ALA A 462 25.02 10.94 -3.44
CA ALA A 462 24.86 9.53 -3.82
C ALA A 462 24.29 8.66 -2.68
N GLY A 463 23.97 9.28 -1.54
CA GLY A 463 23.48 8.60 -0.37
C GLY A 463 22.03 8.15 -0.45
N ALA A 464 21.61 7.44 0.59
CA ALA A 464 20.31 6.80 0.70
C ALA A 464 19.74 6.91 2.13
N LEU A 465 18.42 6.77 2.25
CA LEU A 465 17.78 6.43 3.50
C LEU A 465 17.61 4.90 3.54
N LEU A 466 18.20 4.25 4.53
CA LEU A 466 17.94 2.84 4.79
C LEU A 466 16.79 2.68 5.78
N ILE A 467 15.92 1.71 5.55
CA ILE A 467 14.81 1.35 6.44
C ILE A 467 14.77 -0.15 6.67
N ASP A 468 14.47 -0.54 7.91
CA ASP A 468 14.38 -1.92 8.33
C ASP A 468 13.46 -2.09 9.55
N ASP A 469 13.19 -3.33 9.95
CA ASP A 469 12.48 -3.73 11.17
C ASP A 469 11.14 -3.02 11.34
N ILE A 470 10.34 -2.97 10.27
CA ILE A 470 9.03 -2.31 10.30
C ILE A 470 8.04 -3.25 10.97
N ARG A 471 7.45 -2.81 12.09
CA ARG A 471 6.49 -3.61 12.88
C ARG A 471 5.30 -2.76 13.25
N TYR A 472 4.11 -3.19 12.85
CA TYR A 472 2.84 -2.52 13.15
C TYR A 472 2.08 -3.33 14.20
N PHE A 473 1.57 -2.67 15.24
CA PHE A 473 0.76 -3.25 16.30
C PHE A 473 -0.59 -2.53 16.38
N SER A 474 -1.67 -3.29 16.51
CA SER A 474 -3.02 -2.76 16.74
C SER A 474 -3.25 -2.31 18.20
N GLU A 475 -2.37 -2.71 19.11
CA GLU A 475 -2.41 -2.28 20.51
C GLU A 475 -1.39 -1.16 20.78
N ILE A 476 -1.86 -0.05 21.34
CA ILE A 476 -1.03 1.13 21.58
C ILE A 476 0.08 0.90 22.62
N ASP A 477 -0.20 0.02 23.58
CA ASP A 477 0.70 -0.31 24.67
C ASP A 477 1.50 -1.60 24.39
N ALA A 478 1.47 -2.12 23.16
CA ALA A 478 2.17 -3.35 22.76
C ALA A 478 3.64 -3.34 23.19
N ASP A 479 4.10 -4.39 23.85
CA ASP A 479 5.50 -4.61 24.15
C ASP A 479 6.21 -5.09 22.89
N ILE A 480 7.08 -4.24 22.35
CA ILE A 480 7.78 -4.50 21.08
C ILE A 480 8.66 -5.77 21.13
N GLN A 481 8.98 -6.30 22.31
CA GLN A 481 9.78 -7.52 22.42
C GLN A 481 8.93 -8.79 22.45
N PHE A 482 7.73 -8.71 23.01
CA PHE A 482 6.94 -9.90 23.37
C PHE A 482 5.62 -10.01 22.62
N ASP A 483 5.04 -8.90 22.19
CA ASP A 483 3.80 -8.91 21.45
C ASP A 483 4.07 -9.13 19.95
N ALA A 484 3.18 -9.89 19.31
CA ALA A 484 3.25 -10.14 17.88
C ALA A 484 2.69 -8.94 17.11
N PRO A 485 3.40 -8.42 16.10
CA PRO A 485 2.85 -7.38 15.24
C PRO A 485 1.76 -7.95 14.31
N VAL A 486 0.83 -7.09 13.90
CA VAL A 486 -0.16 -7.40 12.85
C VAL A 486 0.43 -7.26 11.44
N PHE A 487 1.57 -6.56 11.31
CA PHE A 487 2.37 -6.48 10.09
C PHE A 487 3.86 -6.41 10.44
N GLU A 488 4.70 -7.17 9.73
CA GLU A 488 6.15 -7.16 9.90
C GLU A 488 6.87 -7.27 8.55
N GLU A 489 7.89 -6.42 8.37
CA GLU A 489 8.78 -6.42 7.21
C GLU A 489 10.24 -6.21 7.66
N THR A 490 11.07 -7.21 7.34
CA THR A 490 12.51 -7.31 7.67
C THR A 490 13.37 -7.53 6.42
N PHE A 491 12.75 -7.59 5.24
CA PHE A 491 13.39 -7.86 3.95
C PHE A 491 14.16 -9.19 3.90
N SER A 492 13.94 -10.10 4.87
CA SER A 492 14.69 -11.33 5.04
C SER A 492 14.44 -12.37 3.94
N ASN A 493 13.46 -12.16 3.08
CA ASN A 493 13.09 -13.08 1.99
C ASN A 493 13.45 -12.52 0.61
N SER A 494 14.46 -11.65 0.58
CA SER A 494 14.93 -10.98 -0.62
C SER A 494 16.40 -11.30 -0.90
N GLU A 495 16.85 -10.95 -2.11
CA GLU A 495 18.26 -11.00 -2.49
C GLU A 495 18.83 -9.58 -2.55
N GLU A 496 20.08 -9.43 -2.15
CA GLU A 496 20.79 -8.15 -2.22
C GLU A 496 20.82 -7.66 -3.68
N GLY A 497 20.47 -6.38 -3.87
CA GLY A 497 20.40 -5.74 -5.18
C GLY A 497 19.06 -5.95 -5.91
N THR A 498 18.13 -6.75 -5.38
CA THR A 498 16.79 -6.89 -5.97
C THR A 498 15.98 -5.61 -5.77
N PRO A 499 15.36 -5.05 -6.84
CA PRO A 499 14.37 -3.98 -6.71
C PRO A 499 13.18 -4.43 -5.85
N LEU A 500 12.80 -3.62 -4.85
CA LEU A 500 11.71 -4.00 -3.93
C LEU A 500 10.36 -4.21 -4.61
N ILE A 501 10.10 -3.51 -5.71
CA ILE A 501 8.86 -3.68 -6.49
C ILE A 501 8.68 -5.12 -7.02
N GLU A 502 9.77 -5.85 -7.21
CA GLU A 502 9.75 -7.24 -7.68
C GLU A 502 9.50 -8.25 -6.55
N VAL A 503 9.69 -7.84 -5.28
CA VAL A 503 9.66 -8.72 -4.10
C VAL A 503 8.23 -9.06 -3.65
N SER A 504 7.24 -8.17 -3.83
CA SER A 504 5.80 -8.43 -3.63
C SER A 504 4.97 -7.15 -3.81
N SER A 505 4.07 -7.09 -4.79
CA SER A 505 3.29 -5.87 -5.01
C SER A 505 2.09 -5.69 -4.05
N GLN A 506 1.69 -6.71 -3.29
CA GLN A 506 0.73 -6.50 -2.20
C GLN A 506 1.34 -5.66 -1.08
N ARG A 507 2.64 -5.80 -0.80
CA ARG A 507 3.31 -5.01 0.24
C ARG A 507 3.84 -3.68 -0.30
N TYR A 508 4.22 -3.62 -1.57
CA TYR A 508 4.81 -2.43 -2.18
C TYR A 508 3.97 -1.92 -3.35
N SER A 509 3.63 -0.65 -3.34
CA SER A 509 2.81 -0.05 -4.41
C SER A 509 3.58 0.08 -5.71
N ASP A 510 2.87 0.11 -6.85
CA ASP A 510 3.42 0.38 -8.19
C ASP A 510 4.15 1.73 -8.34
N VAL A 511 3.95 2.66 -7.41
CA VAL A 511 4.72 3.91 -7.35
C VAL A 511 6.09 3.74 -6.69
N THR A 512 6.41 2.55 -6.18
CA THR A 512 7.75 2.21 -5.67
C THR A 512 8.71 2.17 -6.84
N THR A 513 9.82 2.88 -6.76
CA THR A 513 10.74 3.00 -7.91
C THR A 513 11.74 1.84 -7.97
N ASP A 514 12.11 1.43 -9.19
CA ASP A 514 13.02 0.28 -9.45
C ASP A 514 14.41 0.43 -8.81
N ASN A 515 14.81 1.66 -8.50
CA ASN A 515 16.09 1.95 -7.85
C ASN A 515 16.06 1.82 -6.32
N VAL A 516 14.90 1.51 -5.73
CA VAL A 516 14.81 1.12 -4.31
C VAL A 516 15.20 -0.35 -4.20
N LEU A 517 16.39 -0.61 -3.70
CA LEU A 517 16.98 -1.94 -3.68
C LEU A 517 17.03 -2.51 -2.27
N VAL A 518 16.93 -3.83 -2.17
CA VAL A 518 17.31 -4.54 -0.95
C VAL A 518 18.83 -4.51 -0.82
N VAL A 519 19.32 -4.16 0.36
CA VAL A 519 20.76 -4.17 0.69
C VAL A 519 21.00 -4.98 1.95
N GLU A 520 22.16 -5.63 2.04
CA GLU A 520 22.58 -6.23 3.32
C GLU A 520 22.82 -5.10 4.31
N SER A 521 22.07 -5.09 5.41
CA SER A 521 22.28 -4.12 6.47
C SER A 521 23.53 -4.57 7.23
N SER A 522 24.69 -4.01 6.89
CA SER A 522 25.83 -4.10 7.81
C SER A 522 25.37 -3.61 9.19
N LEU A 523 25.49 -4.48 10.19
CA LEU A 523 25.13 -4.22 11.58
C LEU A 523 25.89 -3.04 12.17
#